data_AF-A0A973PUY3-F1
#
_entry.id   AF-A0A973PUY3-F1
#
_cell.length_a   1.000
_cell.length_b   1.000
_cell.length_c   1.000
_cell.angle_alpha   90.00
_cell.angle_beta   90.00
_cell.angle_gamma   90.00
#
_symmetry.space_group_name_H-M   'P 1'
#
loop_
_entity.id
_entity.type
_entity.pdbx_description
1 polymer ?
#
loop_
_entity_poly.entity_id
_entity_poly.type
_entity_poly.pdbx_seq_one_letter_code
_entity_poly.pdbx_strand_id
1 'polypeptide(L)'
;MRPLPGEATASYTNRLAATYLLSLPHLLDGLGIHLGPGPGSANGAAPTAELHLDPAAAARLAAHARIPHPHLLRALPHLGPGPHERSSHAGRTQTGPPTAHWQPLEPAQRPVRACTACVLHRSRSTATAWIYPPDHSPALCGRHQQAAADPRHTAPLTIHLLPELTRAHRRHQRAARHPAFTAALPWAATITTRWYDHHQHLHTRWQARLTRLTTTNPHTRKGPASPALTCRTLITYPETLTLAATLTRIPPHGLTHNDRSRFLQHLADRLELHHLTPATHDPLWTRITPR
;
A
#
# COMPACT_ATOMS: atom_id res chain seq x y z
N MET A 1 2.09 4.15 -23.42
CA MET A 1 1.31 4.02 -22.16
C MET A 1 2.21 4.41 -20.98
N ARG A 2 1.73 5.21 -20.01
CA ARG A 2 2.55 5.66 -18.86
C ARG A 2 2.29 4.79 -17.61
N PRO A 3 3.32 4.37 -16.86
CA PRO A 3 3.16 3.65 -15.60
C PRO A 3 2.50 4.53 -14.54
N LEU A 4 1.81 3.91 -13.60
CA LEU A 4 1.33 4.58 -12.39
C LEU A 4 2.45 4.59 -11.34
N PRO A 5 2.51 5.60 -10.44
CA PRO A 5 3.41 5.56 -9.31
C PRO A 5 3.12 4.36 -8.40
N GLY A 6 4.15 3.57 -8.09
CA GLY A 6 4.02 2.37 -7.26
C GLY A 6 3.41 1.18 -7.99
N GLU A 7 3.30 1.19 -9.32
CA GLU A 7 2.67 0.11 -10.07
C GLU A 7 3.51 -1.17 -10.04
N ALA A 8 2.85 -2.31 -9.90
CA ALA A 8 3.51 -3.61 -10.01
C ALA A 8 4.07 -3.81 -11.43
N THR A 9 5.27 -4.37 -11.52
CA THR A 9 5.96 -4.55 -12.80
C THR A 9 5.13 -5.44 -13.71
N ALA A 10 4.58 -6.53 -13.18
CA ALA A 10 3.64 -7.40 -13.90
C ALA A 10 2.39 -6.65 -14.39
N SER A 11 1.82 -5.75 -13.58
CA SER A 11 0.65 -4.93 -13.94
C SER A 11 0.97 -4.00 -15.12
N TYR A 12 2.07 -3.27 -15.02
CA TYR A 12 2.49 -2.34 -16.06
C TYR A 12 2.76 -3.07 -17.38
N THR A 13 3.52 -4.16 -17.35
CA THR A 13 3.90 -4.89 -18.58
C THR A 13 2.69 -5.56 -19.22
N ASN A 14 1.74 -6.11 -18.45
CA ASN A 14 0.47 -6.61 -18.99
C ASN A 14 -0.34 -5.51 -19.68
N ARG A 15 -0.46 -4.33 -19.04
CA ARG A 15 -1.18 -3.19 -19.64
C ARG A 15 -0.47 -2.68 -20.90
N LEU A 16 0.87 -2.77 -20.94
CA LEU A 16 1.66 -2.41 -22.09
C LEU A 16 1.39 -3.39 -23.24
N ALA A 17 1.43 -4.69 -22.97
CA ALA A 17 1.13 -5.74 -23.93
C ALA A 17 -0.29 -5.58 -24.50
N ALA A 18 -1.27 -5.32 -23.64
CA ALA A 18 -2.65 -5.07 -24.05
C ALA A 18 -2.81 -3.84 -24.98
N THR A 19 -1.94 -2.83 -24.86
CA THR A 19 -1.94 -1.67 -25.78
C THR A 19 -1.60 -2.08 -27.21
N TYR A 20 -0.87 -3.19 -27.38
CA TYR A 20 -0.47 -3.76 -28.66
C TYR A 20 -1.28 -5.02 -29.02
N LEU A 21 -2.36 -5.32 -28.28
CA LEU A 21 -3.14 -6.56 -28.44
C LEU A 21 -2.30 -7.84 -28.29
N LEU A 22 -1.22 -7.77 -27.50
CA LEU A 22 -0.34 -8.89 -27.20
C LEU A 22 -0.63 -9.47 -25.81
N SER A 23 -0.29 -10.75 -25.63
CA SER A 23 -0.10 -11.32 -24.31
C SER A 23 1.24 -10.86 -23.72
N LEU A 24 1.39 -10.94 -22.40
CA LEU A 24 2.68 -10.63 -21.75
C LEU A 24 3.84 -11.48 -22.30
N PRO A 25 3.72 -12.81 -22.47
CA PRO A 25 4.77 -13.60 -23.10
C PRO A 25 5.15 -13.11 -24.51
N HIS A 26 4.17 -12.79 -25.36
CA HIS A 26 4.46 -12.31 -26.72
C HIS A 26 5.14 -10.94 -26.74
N LEU A 27 4.78 -10.04 -25.82
CA LEU A 27 5.49 -8.77 -25.68
C LEU A 27 6.94 -9.00 -25.27
N LEU A 28 7.20 -9.83 -24.26
CA LEU A 28 8.55 -10.08 -23.78
C LEU A 28 9.42 -10.78 -24.83
N ASP A 29 8.85 -11.74 -25.56
CA ASP A 29 9.51 -12.42 -26.67
C ASP A 29 9.88 -11.44 -27.80
N GLY A 30 8.96 -10.54 -28.18
CA GLY A 30 9.25 -9.47 -29.15
C GLY A 30 10.32 -8.47 -28.70
N LEU A 31 10.62 -8.40 -27.40
CA LEU A 31 11.72 -7.63 -26.83
C LEU A 31 13.00 -8.47 -26.66
N GLY A 32 12.98 -9.75 -27.03
CA GLY A 32 14.06 -10.71 -26.79
C GLY A 32 14.38 -10.89 -25.31
N ILE A 33 13.34 -10.88 -24.46
CA ILE A 33 13.43 -11.11 -23.02
C ILE A 33 12.86 -12.50 -22.74
N HIS A 34 13.69 -13.41 -22.22
CA HIS A 34 13.26 -14.76 -21.88
C HIS A 34 12.48 -14.77 -20.57
N LEU A 35 11.22 -15.18 -20.64
CA LEU A 35 10.35 -15.33 -19.47
C LEU A 35 10.52 -16.74 -18.88
N GLY A 36 10.98 -16.80 -17.63
CA GLY A 36 10.98 -18.04 -16.84
C GLY A 36 9.56 -18.54 -16.55
N PRO A 37 9.40 -19.83 -16.21
CA PRO A 37 8.09 -20.39 -15.89
C PRO A 37 7.46 -19.64 -14.71
N GLY A 38 6.14 -19.50 -14.73
CA GLY A 38 5.40 -18.93 -13.60
C GLY A 38 3.96 -18.61 -13.96
N PRO A 39 3.21 -17.98 -13.03
CA PRO A 39 1.79 -17.75 -13.22
C PRO A 39 1.58 -16.82 -14.42
N GLY A 40 0.99 -17.36 -15.48
CA GLY A 40 0.40 -16.55 -16.54
C GLY A 40 -0.66 -15.68 -15.90
N SER A 41 -0.35 -14.39 -15.71
CA SER A 41 -1.28 -13.47 -15.07
C SER A 41 -2.54 -13.35 -15.94
N ALA A 42 -3.64 -13.96 -15.51
CA ALA A 42 -4.93 -13.80 -16.15
C ALA A 42 -5.35 -12.31 -16.04
N ASN A 43 -5.82 -11.75 -17.16
CA ASN A 43 -6.21 -10.35 -17.26
C ASN A 43 -7.17 -9.96 -16.13
N GLY A 44 -6.73 -9.05 -15.26
CA GLY A 44 -7.58 -8.43 -14.22
C GLY A 44 -7.63 -9.14 -12.87
N ALA A 45 -6.96 -10.27 -12.68
CA ALA A 45 -6.78 -10.88 -11.36
C ALA A 45 -5.72 -10.14 -10.52
N ALA A 46 -5.83 -10.19 -9.19
CA ALA A 46 -4.77 -9.69 -8.32
C ALA A 46 -3.49 -10.52 -8.54
N PRO A 47 -2.33 -9.87 -8.77
CA PRO A 47 -1.11 -10.62 -9.00
C PRO A 47 -0.70 -11.34 -7.71
N THR A 48 -0.54 -12.65 -7.82
CA THR A 48 -0.01 -13.52 -6.75
C THR A 48 1.50 -13.67 -6.83
N ALA A 49 2.12 -13.13 -7.88
CA ALA A 49 3.55 -13.08 -8.10
C ALA A 49 3.93 -11.74 -8.74
N GLU A 50 5.13 -11.27 -8.47
CA GLU A 50 5.74 -10.12 -9.12
C GLU A 50 6.64 -10.57 -10.28
N LEU A 51 6.71 -9.76 -11.32
CA LEU A 51 7.62 -9.95 -12.45
C LEU A 51 8.91 -9.17 -12.19
N HIS A 52 10.01 -9.89 -11.98
CA HIS A 52 11.33 -9.30 -11.86
C HIS A 52 12.05 -9.36 -13.19
N LEU A 53 12.73 -8.27 -13.54
CA LEU A 53 13.53 -8.15 -14.75
C LEU A 53 14.99 -7.95 -14.35
N ASP A 54 15.90 -8.62 -15.04
CA ASP A 54 17.30 -8.27 -14.93
C ASP A 54 17.57 -6.87 -15.52
N PRO A 55 18.75 -6.27 -15.27
CA PRO A 55 19.05 -4.92 -15.76
C PRO A 55 18.95 -4.76 -17.27
N ALA A 56 19.33 -5.78 -18.05
CA ALA A 56 19.26 -5.73 -19.52
C ALA A 56 17.82 -5.76 -20.01
N ALA A 57 16.97 -6.59 -19.42
CA ALA A 57 15.55 -6.70 -19.73
C ALA A 57 14.81 -5.42 -19.32
N ALA A 58 15.13 -4.86 -18.16
CA ALA A 58 14.56 -3.59 -17.70
C ALA A 58 14.98 -2.40 -18.59
N ALA A 59 16.21 -2.41 -19.13
CA ALA A 59 16.65 -1.41 -20.11
C ALA A 59 15.89 -1.53 -21.45
N ARG A 60 15.69 -2.75 -21.95
CA ARG A 60 14.90 -3.00 -23.18
C ARG A 60 13.44 -2.57 -23.02
N LEU A 61 12.82 -2.89 -21.89
CA LEU A 61 11.47 -2.44 -21.57
C LEU A 61 11.38 -0.91 -21.54
N ALA A 62 12.35 -0.24 -20.90
CA ALA A 62 12.41 1.22 -20.85
C ALA A 62 12.54 1.86 -22.24
N ALA A 63 13.42 1.30 -23.09
CA ALA A 63 13.60 1.73 -24.47
C ALA A 63 12.30 1.57 -25.30
N HIS A 64 11.65 0.40 -25.21
CA HIS A 64 10.39 0.14 -25.90
C HIS A 64 9.27 1.08 -25.42
N ALA A 65 9.16 1.29 -24.11
CA ALA A 65 8.19 2.22 -23.52
C ALA A 65 8.48 3.70 -23.84
N ARG A 66 9.68 4.02 -24.34
CA ARG A 66 10.21 5.38 -24.50
C ARG A 66 10.16 6.19 -23.21
N ILE A 67 10.49 5.53 -22.09
CA ILE A 67 10.56 6.14 -20.76
C ILE A 67 12.00 6.01 -20.27
N PRO A 68 12.66 7.11 -19.86
CA PRO A 68 14.00 7.02 -19.28
C PRO A 68 14.03 5.99 -18.15
N HIS A 69 15.03 5.11 -18.15
CA HIS A 69 15.12 4.01 -17.17
C HIS A 69 14.97 4.47 -15.70
N PRO A 70 15.58 5.60 -15.25
CA PRO A 70 15.37 6.11 -13.89
C PRO A 70 13.93 6.55 -13.59
N HIS A 71 13.15 6.92 -14.61
CA HIS A 71 11.75 7.28 -14.44
C HIS A 71 10.89 6.02 -14.28
N LEU A 72 11.25 4.96 -15.01
CA LEU A 72 10.56 3.67 -14.91
C LEU A 72 10.82 3.01 -13.55
N LEU A 73 12.07 3.02 -13.06
CA LEU A 73 12.42 2.53 -11.71
C LEU A 73 11.67 3.26 -10.59
N ARG A 74 11.47 4.58 -10.72
CA ARG A 74 10.70 5.35 -9.73
C ARG A 74 9.20 5.00 -9.73
N ALA A 75 8.66 4.60 -10.88
CA ALA A 75 7.26 4.25 -11.00
C ALA A 75 6.98 2.79 -10.59
N LEU A 76 7.96 1.90 -10.84
CA LEU A 76 7.84 0.46 -10.64
C LEU A 76 8.80 0.00 -9.52
N PRO A 77 8.34 -0.11 -8.26
CA PRO A 77 9.22 -0.32 -7.10
C PRO A 77 9.98 -1.65 -7.12
N HIS A 78 9.51 -2.62 -7.92
CA HIS A 78 10.14 -3.93 -8.09
C HIS A 78 10.69 -4.13 -9.50
N LEU A 79 10.90 -3.06 -10.27
CA LEU A 79 11.61 -3.13 -11.54
C LEU A 79 13.10 -3.37 -11.26
N GLY A 80 13.53 -4.61 -11.39
CA GLY A 80 14.92 -5.01 -11.17
C GLY A 80 15.03 -6.41 -10.56
N PRO A 81 16.26 -6.89 -10.35
CA PRO A 81 16.52 -8.22 -9.85
C PRO A 81 15.88 -8.43 -8.47
N GLY A 82 15.32 -9.62 -8.26
CA GLY A 82 14.71 -10.02 -7.00
C GLY A 82 15.72 -10.03 -5.84
N PRO A 83 15.26 -10.13 -4.57
CA PRO A 83 16.15 -10.24 -3.41
C PRO A 83 17.15 -11.40 -3.53
N HIS A 84 16.73 -12.54 -4.08
CA HIS A 84 17.56 -13.73 -4.26
C HIS A 84 18.64 -13.55 -5.35
N GLU A 85 18.35 -12.76 -6.38
CA GLU A 85 19.32 -12.45 -7.42
C GLU A 85 20.31 -11.38 -6.99
N ARG A 86 19.88 -10.40 -6.18
CA ARG A 86 20.77 -9.36 -5.65
C ARG A 86 21.93 -9.92 -4.83
N SER A 87 21.68 -10.95 -4.04
CA SER A 87 22.73 -11.65 -3.28
C SER A 87 23.66 -12.47 -4.16
N SER A 88 23.18 -12.95 -5.31
CA SER A 88 23.93 -13.82 -6.23
C SER A 88 24.77 -13.04 -7.26
N HIS A 89 24.47 -11.73 -7.46
CA HIS A 89 25.03 -10.90 -8.52
C HIS A 89 25.94 -9.77 -8.02
N ALA A 90 26.28 -9.73 -6.73
CA ALA A 90 27.30 -8.82 -6.21
C ALA A 90 28.67 -9.16 -6.82
N GLY A 91 29.00 -8.54 -7.97
CA GLY A 91 30.29 -8.63 -8.64
C GLY A 91 30.35 -9.39 -9.97
N ARG A 92 29.21 -9.90 -10.50
CA ARG A 92 29.21 -10.67 -11.75
C ARG A 92 28.50 -9.90 -12.86
N THR A 93 29.24 -9.50 -13.90
CA THR A 93 28.66 -9.00 -15.16
C THR A 93 27.77 -10.09 -15.76
N GLN A 94 26.46 -9.89 -15.79
CA GLN A 94 25.53 -10.81 -16.45
C GLN A 94 25.84 -10.84 -17.95
N THR A 95 26.40 -11.95 -18.42
CA THR A 95 26.71 -12.21 -19.84
C THR A 95 25.68 -13.14 -20.49
N GLY A 96 24.46 -13.21 -19.93
CA GLY A 96 23.35 -14.01 -20.45
C GLY A 96 22.37 -13.18 -21.29
N PRO A 97 21.47 -13.84 -22.04
CA PRO A 97 20.38 -13.12 -22.70
C PRO A 97 19.47 -12.48 -21.64
N PRO A 98 18.79 -11.36 -21.93
CA PRO A 98 17.93 -10.72 -20.96
C PRO A 98 16.80 -11.64 -20.50
N THR A 99 16.53 -11.63 -19.21
CA THR A 99 15.59 -12.53 -18.56
C THR A 99 14.58 -11.79 -17.70
N ALA A 100 13.41 -12.41 -17.54
CA ALA A 100 12.41 -12.05 -16.57
C ALA A 100 11.93 -13.31 -15.84
N HIS A 101 11.67 -13.22 -14.54
CA HIS A 101 11.21 -14.36 -13.74
C HIS A 101 10.09 -13.93 -12.79
N TRP A 102 9.29 -14.91 -12.40
CA TRP A 102 8.20 -14.71 -11.44
C TRP A 102 8.67 -14.99 -10.03
N GLN A 103 8.37 -14.07 -9.11
CA GLN A 103 8.56 -14.28 -7.68
C GLN A 103 7.19 -14.31 -6.98
N PRO A 104 6.81 -15.41 -6.31
CA PRO A 104 5.59 -15.48 -5.52
C PRO A 104 5.52 -14.36 -4.46
N LEU A 105 4.34 -13.80 -4.28
CA LEU A 105 4.06 -12.74 -3.30
C LEU A 105 3.25 -13.29 -2.13
N GLU A 106 3.76 -13.02 -0.93
CA GLU A 106 3.01 -13.22 0.30
C GLU A 106 1.72 -12.39 0.29
N PRO A 107 0.59 -12.91 0.79
CA PRO A 107 -0.71 -12.21 0.73
C PRO A 107 -0.67 -10.76 1.26
N ALA A 108 0.10 -10.50 2.31
CA ALA A 108 0.24 -9.17 2.90
C ALA A 108 1.05 -8.18 2.06
N GLN A 109 1.89 -8.69 1.14
CA GLN A 109 2.73 -7.90 0.25
C GLN A 109 2.11 -7.70 -1.13
N ARG A 110 1.01 -8.40 -1.43
CA ARG A 110 0.38 -8.29 -2.75
C ARG A 110 -0.09 -6.86 -3.03
N PRO A 111 0.08 -6.36 -4.25
CA PRO A 111 -0.38 -5.04 -4.61
C PRO A 111 -1.92 -5.01 -4.62
N VAL A 112 -2.45 -3.80 -4.45
CA VAL A 112 -3.89 -3.55 -4.41
C VAL A 112 -4.35 -2.84 -5.68
N ARG A 113 -5.63 -2.93 -5.99
CA ARG A 113 -6.18 -2.33 -7.20
C ARG A 113 -6.08 -0.80 -7.13
N ALA A 114 -5.56 -0.19 -8.18
CA ALA A 114 -5.55 1.26 -8.35
C ALA A 114 -6.96 1.81 -8.66
N CYS A 115 -7.17 3.10 -8.42
CA CYS A 115 -8.42 3.77 -8.77
C CYS A 115 -8.71 3.67 -10.27
N THR A 116 -9.83 3.04 -10.64
CA THR A 116 -10.17 2.72 -12.03
C THR A 116 -10.29 3.96 -12.91
N ALA A 117 -10.90 5.03 -12.39
CA ALA A 117 -10.99 6.31 -13.10
C ALA A 117 -9.62 6.98 -13.30
N CYS A 118 -8.70 6.86 -12.34
CA CYS A 118 -7.32 7.33 -12.50
C CYS A 118 -6.55 6.53 -13.56
N VAL A 119 -6.73 5.20 -13.59
CA VAL A 119 -6.11 4.34 -14.62
C VAL A 119 -6.60 4.75 -16.00
N LEU A 120 -7.92 4.83 -16.17
CA LEU A 120 -8.55 5.24 -17.43
C LEU A 120 -8.03 6.61 -17.88
N HIS A 121 -8.00 7.59 -16.98
CA HIS A 121 -7.56 8.95 -17.31
C HIS A 121 -6.06 9.01 -17.67
N ARG A 122 -5.18 8.32 -16.93
CA ARG A 122 -3.72 8.40 -17.13
C ARG A 122 -3.20 7.57 -18.28
N SER A 123 -3.90 6.50 -18.63
CA SER A 123 -3.39 5.51 -19.59
C SER A 123 -4.28 5.26 -20.79
N ARG A 124 -5.50 5.84 -20.80
CA ARG A 124 -6.54 5.57 -21.80
C ARG A 124 -6.87 4.08 -21.93
N SER A 125 -6.60 3.30 -20.88
CA SER A 125 -6.85 1.87 -20.83
C SER A 125 -7.86 1.56 -19.74
N THR A 126 -8.79 0.66 -20.05
CA THR A 126 -9.73 0.06 -19.09
C THR A 126 -9.12 -1.11 -18.33
N ALA A 127 -7.90 -1.53 -18.69
CA ALA A 127 -7.20 -2.61 -18.04
C ALA A 127 -6.95 -2.27 -16.56
N THR A 128 -7.18 -3.25 -15.70
CA THR A 128 -6.92 -3.13 -14.26
C THR A 128 -5.44 -2.88 -14.02
N ALA A 129 -5.13 -1.91 -13.16
CA ALA A 129 -3.77 -1.68 -12.67
C ALA A 129 -3.66 -2.01 -11.19
N TRP A 130 -2.51 -2.53 -10.79
CA TRP A 130 -2.18 -2.94 -9.43
C TRP A 130 -1.01 -2.13 -8.91
N ILE A 131 -1.15 -1.54 -7.72
CA ILE A 131 -0.14 -0.69 -7.10
C ILE A 131 0.23 -1.23 -5.72
N TYR A 132 1.50 -1.12 -5.36
CA TYR A 132 1.93 -1.29 -3.99
C TYR A 132 1.51 -0.06 -3.19
N PRO A 133 0.65 -0.22 -2.17
CA PRO A 133 0.33 0.89 -1.28
C PRO A 133 1.62 1.31 -0.54
N PRO A 134 1.80 2.61 -0.23
CA PRO A 134 2.85 3.03 0.68
C PRO A 134 2.70 2.32 2.03
N ASP A 135 3.82 1.99 2.67
CA ASP A 135 3.83 1.27 3.96
C ASP A 135 2.87 1.90 4.97
N HIS A 136 2.06 1.05 5.61
CA HIS A 136 1.08 1.43 6.63
C HIS A 136 0.05 2.48 6.20
N SER A 137 -0.18 2.67 4.89
CA SER A 137 -1.23 3.54 4.35
C SER A 137 -2.12 2.78 3.37
N PRO A 138 -3.46 2.86 3.49
CA PRO A 138 -4.34 2.32 2.47
C PRO A 138 -4.16 3.09 1.14
N ALA A 139 -4.37 2.39 0.03
CA ALA A 139 -4.43 3.03 -1.28
C ALA A 139 -5.78 3.77 -1.42
N LEU A 140 -5.71 5.10 -1.39
CA LEU A 140 -6.86 5.99 -1.42
C LEU A 140 -6.80 6.93 -2.62
N CYS A 141 -7.95 7.13 -3.27
CA CYS A 141 -8.14 8.17 -4.27
C CYS A 141 -9.18 9.17 -3.79
N GLY A 142 -8.70 10.28 -3.22
CA GLY A 142 -9.57 11.39 -2.82
C GLY A 142 -10.25 12.11 -3.98
N ARG A 143 -9.76 11.98 -5.22
CA ARG A 143 -10.39 12.61 -6.40
C ARG A 143 -11.67 11.89 -6.81
N HIS A 144 -11.63 10.56 -6.86
CA HIS A 144 -12.76 9.74 -7.31
C HIS A 144 -13.49 9.04 -6.16
N GLN A 145 -13.15 9.38 -4.91
CA GLN A 145 -13.73 8.79 -3.70
C GLN A 145 -13.71 7.25 -3.73
N GLN A 146 -12.56 6.70 -4.12
CA GLN A 146 -12.32 5.25 -4.18
C GLN A 146 -11.17 4.85 -3.26
N ALA A 147 -11.24 3.63 -2.74
CA ALA A 147 -10.19 3.00 -1.94
C ALA A 147 -9.96 1.56 -2.40
N ALA A 148 -8.76 1.03 -2.15
CA ALA A 148 -8.59 -0.40 -2.07
C ALA A 148 -8.87 -0.88 -0.63
N ALA A 149 -9.46 -2.07 -0.50
CA ALA A 149 -9.73 -2.68 0.80
C ALA A 149 -8.48 -3.43 1.31
N ASP A 150 -8.18 -4.53 0.63
CA ASP A 150 -7.22 -5.56 1.02
C ASP A 150 -6.81 -6.30 -0.27
N PRO A 151 -5.58 -6.83 -0.39
CA PRO A 151 -5.16 -7.57 -1.58
C PRO A 151 -6.02 -8.79 -1.92
N ARG A 152 -6.73 -9.36 -0.94
CA ARG A 152 -7.70 -10.44 -1.12
C ARG A 152 -9.04 -9.97 -1.71
N HIS A 153 -9.28 -8.66 -1.74
CA HIS A 153 -10.51 -8.07 -2.27
C HIS A 153 -10.21 -7.13 -3.44
N THR A 154 -10.50 -7.59 -4.65
CA THR A 154 -10.12 -6.91 -5.90
C THR A 154 -11.10 -5.84 -6.36
N ALA A 155 -12.34 -5.83 -5.85
CA ALA A 155 -13.28 -4.76 -6.17
C ALA A 155 -12.90 -3.46 -5.43
N PRO A 156 -12.95 -2.30 -6.12
CA PRO A 156 -12.73 -1.02 -5.48
C PRO A 156 -13.85 -0.70 -4.51
N LEU A 157 -13.49 -0.08 -3.38
CA LEU A 157 -14.45 0.45 -2.43
C LEU A 157 -14.78 1.90 -2.75
N THR A 158 -16.05 2.26 -2.66
CA THR A 158 -16.50 3.65 -2.70
C THR A 158 -16.49 4.22 -1.28
N ILE A 159 -15.89 5.39 -1.09
CA ILE A 159 -15.67 6.01 0.24
C ILE A 159 -16.34 7.39 0.41
N HIS A 160 -17.26 7.77 -0.47
CA HIS A 160 -17.86 9.11 -0.46
C HIS A 160 -18.63 9.45 0.84
N LEU A 161 -19.19 8.45 1.53
CA LEU A 161 -19.84 8.62 2.84
C LEU A 161 -18.85 8.70 4.03
N LEU A 162 -17.56 8.71 3.76
CA LEU A 162 -16.48 8.76 4.75
C LEU A 162 -15.50 9.91 4.42
N PRO A 163 -15.95 11.18 4.43
CA PRO A 163 -15.13 12.33 4.06
C PRO A 163 -13.89 12.49 4.96
N GLU A 164 -13.91 11.96 6.18
CA GLU A 164 -12.73 11.87 7.06
C GLU A 164 -11.58 11.10 6.43
N LEU A 165 -11.81 10.09 5.59
CA LEU A 165 -10.75 9.34 4.91
C LEU A 165 -10.04 10.21 3.88
N THR A 166 -10.79 11.00 3.11
CA THR A 166 -10.21 11.97 2.15
C THR A 166 -9.45 13.08 2.87
N ARG A 167 -9.94 13.57 4.02
CA ARG A 167 -9.21 14.55 4.85
C ARG A 167 -7.92 13.95 5.43
N ALA A 168 -8.01 12.74 5.98
CA ALA A 168 -6.87 11.98 6.51
C ALA A 168 -5.80 11.77 5.43
N HIS A 169 -6.20 11.33 4.23
CA HIS A 169 -5.28 11.11 3.12
C HIS A 169 -4.53 12.39 2.70
N ARG A 170 -5.24 13.53 2.61
CA ARG A 170 -4.59 14.83 2.33
C ARG A 170 -3.60 15.22 3.43
N ARG A 171 -3.93 14.98 4.69
CA ARG A 171 -3.01 15.20 5.82
C ARG A 171 -1.78 14.31 5.71
N HIS A 172 -1.96 13.03 5.37
CA HIS A 172 -0.85 12.10 5.16
C HIS A 172 0.09 12.59 4.05
N GLN A 173 -0.43 12.98 2.89
CA GLN A 173 0.39 13.48 1.77
C GLN A 173 1.29 14.67 2.15
N ARG A 174 0.83 15.53 3.09
CA ARG A 174 1.63 16.63 3.62
C ARG A 174 2.65 16.14 4.64
N ALA A 175 2.21 15.27 5.57
CA ALA A 175 3.01 14.77 6.67
C ALA A 175 4.13 13.81 6.24
N ALA A 176 3.92 13.04 5.17
CA ALA A 176 4.88 12.06 4.63
C ALA A 176 6.21 12.68 4.17
N ARG A 177 6.30 14.02 4.08
CA ARG A 177 7.54 14.75 3.83
C ARG A 177 8.47 14.80 5.04
N HIS A 178 7.96 14.49 6.23
CA HIS A 178 8.71 14.57 7.47
C HIS A 178 9.18 13.17 7.91
N PRO A 179 10.50 12.91 7.99
CA PRO A 179 11.02 11.60 8.35
C PRO A 179 10.51 11.06 9.69
N ALA A 180 10.37 11.94 10.70
CA ALA A 180 9.86 11.57 12.02
C ALA A 180 8.41 11.05 11.96
N PHE A 181 7.59 11.59 11.08
CA PHE A 181 6.22 11.10 10.89
C PHE A 181 6.21 9.71 10.26
N THR A 182 7.01 9.52 9.21
CA THR A 182 7.13 8.22 8.52
C THR A 182 7.66 7.15 9.46
N ALA A 183 8.64 7.47 10.32
CA ALA A 183 9.17 6.56 11.33
C ALA A 183 8.14 6.20 12.43
N ALA A 184 7.17 7.07 12.70
CA ALA A 184 6.12 6.84 13.69
C ALA A 184 4.92 6.05 13.16
N LEU A 185 4.71 5.99 11.84
CA LEU A 185 3.57 5.31 11.21
C LEU A 185 3.46 3.82 11.57
N PRO A 186 4.53 2.99 11.51
CA PRO A 186 4.43 1.58 11.87
C PRO A 186 3.94 1.38 13.30
N TRP A 187 4.50 2.13 14.26
CA TRP A 187 4.07 2.10 15.66
C TRP A 187 2.60 2.49 15.81
N ALA A 188 2.18 3.57 15.17
CA ALA A 188 0.79 4.01 15.22
C ALA A 188 -0.15 2.96 14.64
N ALA A 189 0.21 2.32 13.53
CA ALA A 189 -0.60 1.27 12.90
C ALA A 189 -0.70 0.01 13.78
N THR A 190 0.39 -0.39 14.45
CA THR A 190 0.36 -1.49 15.43
C THR A 190 -0.55 -1.18 16.61
N ILE A 191 -0.43 0.03 17.18
CA ILE A 191 -1.26 0.46 18.33
C ILE A 191 -2.74 0.50 17.94
N THR A 192 -3.09 1.15 16.83
CA THR A 192 -4.50 1.24 16.41
C THR A 192 -5.08 -0.11 15.99
N THR A 193 -4.26 -0.99 15.41
CA THR A 193 -4.67 -2.38 15.13
C THR A 193 -4.98 -3.12 16.42
N ARG A 194 -4.10 -3.02 17.43
CA ARG A 194 -4.34 -3.63 18.76
C ARG A 194 -5.63 -3.12 19.39
N TRP A 195 -5.82 -1.80 19.40
CA TRP A 195 -7.03 -1.17 19.92
C TRP A 195 -8.29 -1.64 19.18
N TYR A 196 -8.23 -1.79 17.86
CA TYR A 196 -9.36 -2.29 17.07
C TYR A 196 -9.71 -3.73 17.42
N ASP A 197 -8.69 -4.61 17.43
CA ASP A 197 -8.84 -6.03 17.69
C ASP A 197 -9.36 -6.32 19.12
N HIS A 198 -9.09 -5.42 20.08
CA HIS A 198 -9.54 -5.52 21.47
C HIS A 198 -10.73 -4.60 21.81
N HIS A 199 -11.32 -3.95 20.80
CA HIS A 199 -12.49 -3.07 20.95
C HIS A 199 -12.30 -1.92 21.95
N GLN A 200 -11.09 -1.35 21.98
CA GLN A 200 -10.71 -0.28 22.91
C GLN A 200 -10.89 1.11 22.29
N HIS A 201 -11.11 2.11 23.16
CA HIS A 201 -11.11 3.57 22.95
C HIS A 201 -12.01 4.16 21.85
N LEU A 202 -11.94 3.63 20.63
CA LEU A 202 -12.52 4.16 19.40
C LEU A 202 -13.47 3.17 18.71
N HIS A 203 -13.79 2.05 19.37
CA HIS A 203 -14.58 0.95 18.80
C HIS A 203 -15.89 1.44 18.14
N THR A 204 -16.72 2.20 18.85
CA THR A 204 -17.99 2.71 18.33
C THR A 204 -17.81 3.55 17.06
N ARG A 205 -16.76 4.39 17.02
CA ARG A 205 -16.45 5.22 15.86
C ARG A 205 -16.04 4.37 14.66
N TRP A 206 -15.19 3.36 14.87
CA TRP A 206 -14.75 2.46 13.81
C TRP A 206 -15.89 1.57 13.30
N GLN A 207 -16.76 1.08 14.19
CA GLN A 207 -17.96 0.33 13.80
C GLN A 207 -18.92 1.19 12.97
N ALA A 208 -19.16 2.44 13.37
CA ALA A 208 -20.00 3.36 12.59
C ALA A 208 -19.44 3.57 11.17
N ARG A 209 -18.12 3.71 11.00
CA ARG A 209 -17.48 3.79 9.68
C ARG A 209 -17.59 2.49 8.90
N LEU A 210 -17.37 1.34 9.54
CA LEU A 210 -17.50 0.03 8.90
C LEU A 210 -18.92 -0.20 8.40
N THR A 211 -19.94 0.14 9.19
CA THR A 211 -21.35 0.07 8.78
C THR A 211 -21.60 0.92 7.55
N ARG A 212 -21.20 2.20 7.56
CA ARG A 212 -21.35 3.08 6.38
C ARG A 212 -20.64 2.52 5.15
N LEU A 213 -19.40 2.05 5.32
CA LEU A 213 -18.59 1.51 4.24
C LEU A 213 -19.24 0.26 3.62
N THR A 214 -19.69 -0.68 4.45
CA THR A 214 -20.30 -1.94 3.98
C THR A 214 -21.69 -1.75 3.40
N THR A 215 -22.44 -0.74 3.86
CA THR A 215 -23.71 -0.34 3.25
C THR A 215 -23.50 0.20 1.84
N THR A 216 -22.50 1.06 1.63
CA THR A 216 -22.17 1.59 0.29
C THR A 216 -21.51 0.55 -0.61
N ASN A 217 -20.91 -0.51 -0.04
CA ASN A 217 -20.19 -1.54 -0.78
C ASN A 217 -20.70 -2.95 -0.42
N PRO A 218 -21.92 -3.34 -0.83
CA PRO A 218 -22.51 -4.63 -0.44
C PRO A 218 -21.67 -5.86 -0.82
N HIS A 219 -20.83 -5.73 -1.85
CA HIS A 219 -19.94 -6.79 -2.31
C HIS A 219 -18.89 -7.19 -1.26
N THR A 220 -18.56 -6.33 -0.29
CA THR A 220 -17.59 -6.66 0.77
C THR A 220 -18.06 -7.80 1.67
N ARG A 221 -19.37 -8.07 1.71
CA ARG A 221 -19.97 -9.15 2.52
C ARG A 221 -19.87 -10.53 1.87
N LYS A 222 -19.56 -10.58 0.57
CA LYS A 222 -19.52 -11.82 -0.24
C LYS A 222 -18.10 -12.37 -0.42
N GLY A 223 -17.11 -11.74 0.20
CA GLY A 223 -15.70 -12.11 0.08
C GLY A 223 -15.29 -13.24 1.03
N PRO A 224 -14.09 -13.83 0.82
CA PRO A 224 -13.56 -14.91 1.64
C PRO A 224 -13.14 -14.48 3.06
N ALA A 225 -13.14 -13.17 3.35
CA ALA A 225 -12.75 -12.62 4.63
C ALA A 225 -13.80 -11.61 5.10
N SER A 226 -13.95 -11.47 6.42
CA SER A 226 -14.92 -10.55 7.00
C SER A 226 -14.65 -9.10 6.61
N PRO A 227 -15.69 -8.27 6.44
CA PRO A 227 -15.53 -6.83 6.24
C PRO A 227 -14.70 -6.17 7.35
N ALA A 228 -14.84 -6.66 8.58
CA ALA A 228 -14.11 -6.17 9.75
C ALA A 228 -12.58 -6.31 9.60
N LEU A 229 -12.10 -7.37 8.94
CA LEU A 229 -10.67 -7.57 8.68
C LEU A 229 -10.23 -6.82 7.42
N THR A 230 -10.97 -6.96 6.33
CA THR A 230 -10.60 -6.40 5.02
C THR A 230 -10.64 -4.87 4.99
N CYS A 231 -11.50 -4.24 5.80
CA CYS A 231 -11.61 -2.78 5.85
C CYS A 231 -10.89 -2.16 7.05
N ARG A 232 -10.25 -2.96 7.92
CA ARG A 232 -9.64 -2.50 9.18
C ARG A 232 -8.69 -1.33 8.98
N THR A 233 -7.70 -1.50 8.11
CA THR A 233 -6.70 -0.46 7.81
C THR A 233 -7.34 0.83 7.32
N LEU A 234 -8.44 0.73 6.57
CA LEU A 234 -9.16 1.87 6.05
C LEU A 234 -9.92 2.63 7.14
N ILE A 235 -10.69 1.92 7.98
CA ILE A 235 -11.55 2.55 9.00
C ILE A 235 -10.77 3.12 10.20
N THR A 236 -9.60 2.56 10.50
CA THR A 236 -8.68 3.05 11.55
C THR A 236 -7.70 4.11 11.03
N TYR A 237 -7.65 4.34 9.72
CA TYR A 237 -6.67 5.23 9.08
C TYR A 237 -6.64 6.65 9.64
N PRO A 238 -7.78 7.34 9.87
CA PRO A 238 -7.76 8.70 10.41
C PRO A 238 -7.07 8.80 11.78
N GLU A 239 -7.39 7.89 12.70
CA GLU A 239 -6.79 7.87 14.03
C GLU A 239 -5.34 7.37 14.01
N THR A 240 -5.00 6.45 13.12
CA THR A 240 -3.61 6.01 12.90
C THR A 240 -2.71 7.19 12.54
N LEU A 241 -3.15 8.06 11.62
CA LEU A 241 -2.39 9.26 11.27
C LEU A 241 -2.34 10.30 12.40
N THR A 242 -3.40 10.43 13.21
CA THR A 242 -3.41 11.34 14.37
C THR A 242 -2.43 10.86 15.43
N LEU A 243 -2.41 9.56 15.69
CA LEU A 243 -1.48 8.93 16.60
C LEU A 243 -0.04 9.08 16.10
N ALA A 244 0.25 8.75 14.84
CA ALA A 244 1.58 8.91 14.25
C ALA A 244 2.11 10.34 14.39
N ALA A 245 1.27 11.35 14.09
CA ALA A 245 1.64 12.75 14.28
C ALA A 245 1.94 13.09 15.75
N THR A 246 1.20 12.52 16.69
CA THR A 246 1.40 12.77 18.13
C THR A 246 2.65 12.07 18.65
N LEU A 247 2.92 10.84 18.21
CA LEU A 247 4.13 10.08 18.55
C LEU A 247 5.43 10.79 18.15
N THR A 248 5.41 11.66 17.13
CA THR A 248 6.58 12.46 16.75
C THR A 248 7.07 13.42 17.86
N ARG A 249 6.22 13.69 18.86
CA ARG A 249 6.56 14.56 20.00
C ARG A 249 7.22 13.81 21.16
N ILE A 250 7.32 12.49 21.08
CA ILE A 250 8.03 11.70 22.09
C ILE A 250 9.53 11.90 21.87
N PRO A 251 10.26 12.44 22.85
CA PRO A 251 11.70 12.61 22.71
C PRO A 251 12.41 11.23 22.69
N PRO A 252 13.63 11.15 22.15
CA PRO A 252 14.37 9.88 22.05
C PRO A 252 14.57 9.15 23.38
N HIS A 253 14.70 9.90 24.48
CA HIS A 253 14.89 9.39 25.85
C HIS A 253 13.58 9.03 26.57
N GLY A 254 12.42 9.09 25.89
CA GLY A 254 11.12 8.79 26.49
C GLY A 254 10.54 9.93 27.32
N LEU A 255 9.33 9.75 27.85
CA LEU A 255 8.62 10.78 28.60
C LEU A 255 8.81 10.61 30.10
N THR A 256 8.99 11.72 30.82
CA THR A 256 8.93 11.73 32.30
C THR A 256 7.52 11.39 32.78
N HIS A 257 7.34 11.12 34.08
CA HIS A 257 6.00 10.86 34.63
C HIS A 257 5.00 11.98 34.33
N ASN A 258 5.36 13.24 34.57
CA ASN A 258 4.46 14.37 34.35
C ASN A 258 4.19 14.61 32.86
N ASP A 259 5.18 14.36 31.99
CA ASP A 259 5.01 14.51 30.55
C ASP A 259 4.16 13.40 29.95
N ARG A 260 4.17 12.18 30.52
CA ARG A 260 3.26 11.09 30.10
C ARG A 260 1.81 11.48 30.28
N SER A 261 1.42 12.00 31.45
CA SER A 261 0.03 12.43 31.69
C SER A 261 -0.40 13.54 30.73
N ARG A 262 0.46 14.55 30.50
CA ARG A 262 0.19 15.61 29.51
C ARG A 262 0.11 15.08 28.09
N PHE A 263 0.97 14.15 27.72
CA PHE A 263 0.96 13.51 26.41
C PHE A 263 -0.32 12.71 26.19
N LEU A 264 -0.75 11.91 27.17
CA LEU A 264 -1.98 11.12 27.10
C LEU A 264 -3.22 12.02 27.04
N GLN A 265 -3.26 13.10 27.82
CA GLN A 265 -4.32 14.09 27.73
C GLN A 265 -4.35 14.74 26.34
N HIS A 266 -3.21 15.20 25.84
CA HIS A 266 -3.12 15.77 24.51
C HIS A 266 -3.56 14.78 23.42
N LEU A 267 -3.16 13.51 23.52
CA LEU A 267 -3.57 12.48 22.58
C LEU A 267 -5.08 12.21 22.66
N ALA A 268 -5.65 12.16 23.88
CA ALA A 268 -7.09 12.03 24.09
C ALA A 268 -7.86 13.17 23.43
N ASP A 269 -7.44 14.43 23.65
CA ASP A 269 -8.06 15.60 23.03
C ASP A 269 -8.01 15.51 21.50
N ARG A 270 -6.87 15.11 20.93
CA ARG A 270 -6.67 14.98 19.48
C ARG A 270 -7.47 13.84 18.86
N LEU A 271 -7.76 12.80 19.63
CA LEU A 271 -8.61 11.69 19.23
C LEU A 271 -10.09 11.92 19.56
N GLU A 272 -10.43 13.06 20.19
CA GLU A 272 -11.77 13.39 20.68
C GLU A 272 -12.28 12.29 21.65
N LEU A 273 -11.44 11.95 22.63
CA LEU A 273 -11.74 11.02 23.71
C LEU A 273 -11.84 11.80 25.03
N HIS A 274 -12.77 11.40 25.90
CA HIS A 274 -12.89 11.99 27.24
C HIS A 274 -11.65 11.76 28.11
N HIS A 275 -11.08 10.56 28.01
CA HIS A 275 -9.82 10.20 28.65
C HIS A 275 -9.16 9.04 27.88
N LEU A 276 -7.84 8.91 28.04
CA LEU A 276 -7.07 7.80 27.48
C LEU A 276 -6.19 7.20 28.58
N THR A 277 -6.52 5.99 29.02
CA THR A 277 -5.83 5.25 30.06
C THR A 277 -5.35 3.90 29.50
N PRO A 278 -4.20 3.85 28.82
CA PRO A 278 -3.67 2.62 28.27
C PRO A 278 -3.31 1.64 29.39
N ALA A 279 -3.62 0.36 29.21
CA ALA A 279 -3.15 -0.68 30.13
C ALA A 279 -1.63 -0.83 30.05
N THR A 280 -1.00 -1.43 31.07
CA THR A 280 0.47 -1.60 31.10
C THR A 280 1.02 -2.45 29.96
N HIS A 281 0.21 -3.35 29.41
CA HIS A 281 0.53 -4.19 28.25
C HIS A 281 0.11 -3.56 26.91
N ASP A 282 -0.44 -2.34 26.92
CA ASP A 282 -0.77 -1.61 25.70
C ASP A 282 0.52 -1.18 24.99
N PRO A 283 0.67 -1.42 23.68
CA PRO A 283 1.85 -0.98 22.93
C PRO A 283 2.10 0.55 23.03
N LEU A 284 1.07 1.37 23.22
CA LEU A 284 1.23 2.79 23.49
C LEU A 284 1.95 3.01 24.83
N TRP A 285 1.57 2.28 25.88
CA TRP A 285 2.18 2.38 27.20
C TRP A 285 3.66 2.01 27.15
N THR A 286 3.98 0.90 26.49
CA THR A 286 5.37 0.46 26.26
C THR A 286 6.19 1.51 25.50
N ARG A 287 5.56 2.26 24.58
CA ARG A 287 6.26 3.25 23.75
C ARG A 287 6.55 4.55 24.48
N ILE A 288 5.70 4.96 25.43
CA ILE A 288 5.83 6.22 26.18
C ILE A 288 6.59 6.07 27.50
N THR A 289 6.79 4.83 27.97
CA THR A 289 7.54 4.55 29.19
C THR A 289 9.03 4.42 28.84
N PRO A 290 9.95 5.06 29.58
CA PRO A 290 11.38 4.89 29.37
C PRO A 290 11.78 3.41 29.55
N ARG A 291 12.75 2.97 28.76
CA ARG A 291 13.45 1.70 28.96
C ARG A 291 14.58 1.87 29.97
#